data_AF-A0A2G0CFY6-F1
#
_entry.id   AF-A0A2G0CFY6-F1
#
_cell.length_a   1.000
_cell.length_b   1.000
_cell.length_c   1.000
_cell.angle_alpha   90.00
_cell.angle_beta   90.00
_cell.angle_gamma   90.00
#
_symmetry.space_group_name_H-M   'P 1'
#
loop_
_entity.id
_entity.type
_entity.pdbx_description
1 polymer ?
#
loop_
_entity_poly.entity_id
_entity_poly.type
_entity_poly.pdbx_seq_one_letter_code
_entity_poly.pdbx_strand_id
1 'polypeptide(L)'
;MSELKKSSSRVRSVTFAPLDREAFCAQLTFYRAVALPLAAPDLPTAAEECTPPPAPAESRSGRSYPLTFRIPMTELRLEDGHASGSYTDWFGTVPYRIANPWLRKEFHPIRTYFARHLRRSTVEVKADLWFNEADEPVIRRARSPQIDRIDDKTIAVLRARTLRDLIRTEPVDQRLFTREDLMANYAADDPVRALRPVTDGGEELLKEILGTLDVRNAPQLAYLAEHHERGQPLRFALTPRFGFLFFVRGNELHHYLLELLDSHATYVWSLPRDSGTLADHLQRVTQEVQHLNALGRSNYRRSNTFPYLFWTVRHEHIGSSFVDGFPRWKARVEEGLL
;
A
#
# COMPACT_ATOMS: atom_id res chain seq x y z
N MET A 1 -12.63 -43.40 21.74
CA MET A 1 -11.82 -42.79 22.81
C MET A 1 -10.44 -43.43 22.83
N SER A 2 -9.40 -42.73 22.37
CA SER A 2 -8.01 -43.07 22.65
C SER A 2 -7.17 -41.81 22.40
N GLU A 3 -6.78 -41.14 23.48
CA GLU A 3 -5.96 -39.93 23.45
C GLU A 3 -4.47 -40.30 23.37
N LEU A 4 -3.77 -39.83 22.34
CA LEU A 4 -2.31 -39.80 22.33
C LEU A 4 -1.81 -38.64 23.21
N LYS A 5 -1.33 -38.96 24.41
CA LYS A 5 -0.55 -38.05 25.26
C LYS A 5 0.82 -37.78 24.60
N LYS A 6 1.03 -36.56 24.10
CA LYS A 6 2.36 -36.04 23.72
C LYS A 6 3.15 -35.71 24.99
N SER A 7 4.22 -36.46 25.26
CA SER A 7 5.20 -36.12 26.30
C SER A 7 6.11 -34.98 25.82
N SER A 8 5.95 -33.78 26.37
CA SER A 8 6.90 -32.67 26.22
C SER A 8 8.11 -32.89 27.12
N SER A 9 9.19 -33.48 26.60
CA SER A 9 10.47 -33.51 27.31
C SER A 9 11.13 -32.13 27.28
N ARG A 10 11.44 -31.57 28.45
CA ARG A 10 12.27 -30.35 28.58
C ARG A 10 13.66 -30.59 28.00
N VAL A 11 14.03 -29.82 26.98
CA VAL A 11 15.41 -29.77 26.45
C VAL A 11 16.33 -29.26 27.55
N ARG A 12 17.32 -30.07 27.95
CA ARG A 12 18.23 -29.76 29.07
C ARG A 12 19.46 -28.94 28.65
N SER A 13 19.83 -28.96 27.38
CA SER A 13 20.95 -28.17 26.84
C SER A 13 20.84 -28.04 25.32
N VAL A 14 21.24 -26.89 24.79
CA VAL A 14 21.42 -26.66 23.35
C VAL A 14 22.91 -26.42 23.11
N THR A 15 23.50 -27.23 22.25
CA THR A 15 24.89 -27.08 21.79
C THR A 15 24.88 -26.60 20.35
N PHE A 16 25.52 -25.47 20.09
CA PHE A 16 25.72 -24.96 18.74
C PHE A 16 26.94 -25.63 18.13
N ALA A 17 26.81 -26.16 16.91
CA ALA A 17 27.96 -26.60 16.14
C ALA A 17 28.81 -25.37 15.77
N PRO A 18 30.15 -25.48 15.78
CA PRO A 18 31.03 -24.40 15.34
C PRO A 18 30.73 -24.06 13.88
N LEU A 19 30.52 -22.77 13.61
CA LEU A 19 30.31 -22.28 12.26
C LEU A 19 31.61 -22.39 11.47
N ASP A 20 31.58 -23.07 10.33
CA ASP A 20 32.69 -23.05 9.38
C ASP A 20 32.80 -21.64 8.80
N ARG A 21 33.79 -20.91 9.30
CA ARG A 21 34.03 -19.51 8.96
C ARG A 21 34.36 -19.33 7.48
N GLU A 22 35.00 -20.31 6.86
CA GLU A 22 35.44 -20.22 5.48
C GLU A 22 34.26 -20.40 4.51
N ALA A 23 33.42 -21.41 4.77
CA ALA A 23 32.16 -21.61 4.03
C ALA A 23 31.17 -20.45 4.22
N PHE A 24 31.08 -19.89 5.44
CA PHE A 24 30.23 -18.74 5.74
C PHE A 24 30.71 -17.47 5.02
N CYS A 25 32.02 -17.18 5.07
CA CYS A 25 32.59 -16.05 4.34
C CYS A 25 32.45 -16.21 2.81
N ALA A 26 32.51 -17.44 2.29
CA ALA A 26 32.28 -17.71 0.87
C ALA A 26 30.84 -17.36 0.43
N GLN A 27 29.84 -17.56 1.29
CA GLN A 27 28.45 -17.14 1.02
C GLN A 27 28.27 -15.60 1.09
N LEU A 28 29.06 -14.91 1.91
CA LEU A 28 29.07 -13.45 1.97
C LEU A 28 29.74 -12.79 0.74
N THR A 29 30.56 -13.53 -0.02
CA THR A 29 31.13 -13.02 -1.29
C THR A 29 30.06 -12.74 -2.35
N PHE A 30 28.88 -13.33 -2.24
CA PHE A 30 27.72 -13.00 -3.10
C PHE A 30 27.20 -11.58 -2.83
N TYR A 31 27.47 -11.04 -1.63
CA TYR A 31 27.10 -9.69 -1.19
C TYR A 31 28.30 -8.73 -1.23
N ARG A 32 29.27 -8.94 -2.13
CA ARG A 32 30.37 -7.97 -2.31
C ARG A 32 29.78 -6.63 -2.73
N ALA A 33 29.73 -5.75 -1.73
CA ALA A 33 29.38 -4.37 -1.80
C ALA A 33 30.00 -3.72 -3.04
N VAL A 34 29.13 -3.11 -3.85
CA VAL A 34 29.45 -1.81 -4.45
C VAL A 34 30.15 -1.03 -3.34
N ALA A 35 31.44 -0.73 -3.53
CA ALA A 35 32.22 0.02 -2.56
C ALA A 35 31.46 1.32 -2.27
N LEU A 36 30.78 1.37 -1.12
CA LEU A 36 30.24 2.61 -0.61
C LEU A 36 31.46 3.47 -0.31
N PRO A 37 31.66 4.61 -1.02
CA PRO A 37 32.70 5.53 -0.61
C PRO A 37 32.30 6.05 0.77
N LEU A 38 32.97 5.56 1.81
CA LEU A 38 33.06 6.25 3.09
C LEU A 38 33.93 7.49 2.88
N ALA A 39 33.42 8.44 2.10
CA ALA A 39 33.89 9.81 2.14
C ALA A 39 33.24 10.44 3.36
N ALA A 40 34.04 10.71 4.39
CA ALA A 40 33.64 11.63 5.43
C ALA A 40 33.29 12.97 4.75
N PRO A 41 32.11 13.55 4.98
CA PRO A 41 31.89 14.91 4.54
C PRO A 41 32.87 15.80 5.32
N ASP A 42 33.73 16.49 4.58
CA ASP A 42 34.60 17.53 5.12
C ASP A 42 33.76 18.53 5.90
N LEU A 43 34.14 18.74 7.16
CA LEU A 43 33.61 19.82 7.98
C LEU A 43 33.91 21.14 7.25
N PRO A 44 32.91 21.97 6.92
CA PRO A 44 33.18 23.27 6.36
C PRO A 44 33.85 24.14 7.44
N THR A 45 35.10 24.49 7.14
CA THR A 45 35.88 25.56 7.74
C THR A 45 35.04 26.83 7.83
N ALA A 46 35.11 27.49 8.98
CA ALA A 46 34.54 28.80 9.21
C ALA A 46 35.07 29.86 8.22
N ALA A 47 34.26 30.91 8.05
CA ALA A 47 34.37 32.07 7.13
C ALA A 47 33.66 31.84 5.79
N GLU A 48 32.68 32.63 5.36
CA GLU A 48 32.39 34.03 5.65
C GLU A 48 30.89 34.25 5.90
N GLU A 49 30.57 35.03 6.94
CA GLU A 49 29.24 35.61 7.13
C GLU A 49 28.94 36.56 5.98
N CYS A 50 28.30 36.05 4.94
CA CYS A 50 27.71 36.88 3.90
C CYS A 50 26.39 37.42 4.48
N THR A 51 26.46 38.56 5.16
CA THR A 51 25.29 39.36 5.53
C THR A 51 24.47 39.63 4.26
N PRO A 52 23.22 39.14 4.14
CA PRO A 52 22.33 39.68 3.14
C PRO A 52 22.06 41.16 3.50
N PRO A 53 21.99 42.06 2.51
CA PRO A 53 21.68 43.46 2.78
C PRO A 53 20.37 43.53 3.57
N PRO A 54 20.26 44.41 4.58
CA PRO A 54 19.02 44.56 5.32
C PRO A 54 17.93 44.96 4.33
N ALA A 55 17.05 44.01 4.03
CA ALA A 55 15.77 44.32 3.44
C ALA A 55 15.15 45.40 4.34
N PRO A 56 14.62 46.51 3.78
CA PRO A 56 14.03 47.55 4.59
C PRO A 56 12.97 46.91 5.47
N ALA A 57 13.23 46.94 6.78
CA ALA A 57 12.23 46.63 7.78
C ALA A 57 11.17 47.71 7.66
N GLU A 58 10.21 47.50 6.76
CA GLU A 58 8.92 48.16 6.85
C GLU A 58 8.28 47.67 8.14
N SER A 59 8.57 48.38 9.23
CA SER A 59 7.81 48.33 10.47
C SER A 59 6.40 48.85 10.16
N ARG A 60 5.56 48.00 9.57
CA ARG A 60 4.15 48.32 9.38
C ARG A 60 3.44 48.16 10.72
N SER A 61 3.12 49.29 11.32
CA SER A 61 2.35 49.45 12.55
C SER A 61 0.91 48.98 12.37
N GLY A 62 0.68 47.67 12.32
CA GLY A 62 -0.66 47.09 12.39
C GLY A 62 -0.89 46.45 13.76
N ARG A 63 -2.09 46.67 14.33
CA ARG A 63 -2.50 46.06 15.59
C ARG A 63 -2.78 44.57 15.35
N SER A 64 -2.16 43.70 16.15
CA SER A 64 -2.36 42.25 16.08
C SER A 64 -3.15 41.79 17.30
N TYR A 65 -4.22 41.03 17.10
CA TYR A 65 -5.04 40.47 18.16
C TYR A 65 -5.03 38.94 18.10
N PRO A 66 -4.73 38.25 19.20
CA PRO A 66 -4.83 36.78 19.22
C PRO A 66 -6.31 36.38 19.15
N LEU A 67 -6.63 35.53 18.20
CA LEU A 67 -7.98 35.03 17.95
C LEU A 67 -7.99 33.51 18.10
N THR A 68 -8.94 32.97 18.87
CA THR A 68 -9.16 31.54 18.98
C THR A 68 -10.62 31.22 18.73
N PHE A 69 -10.90 30.38 17.75
CA PHE A 69 -12.26 29.95 17.41
C PHE A 69 -12.33 28.44 17.16
N ARG A 70 -13.55 27.90 17.18
CA ARG A 70 -13.84 26.49 16.93
C ARG A 70 -14.73 26.36 15.72
N ILE A 71 -14.32 25.51 14.77
CA ILE A 71 -15.08 25.27 13.54
C ILE A 71 -15.27 23.77 13.33
N PRO A 72 -16.45 23.32 12.86
CA PRO A 72 -16.65 21.92 12.47
C PRO A 72 -15.69 21.50 11.35
N MET A 73 -15.13 20.29 11.45
CA MET A 73 -14.26 19.72 10.42
C MET A 73 -14.95 19.65 9.04
N THR A 74 -16.28 19.58 9.01
CA THR A 74 -17.10 19.55 7.80
C THR A 74 -17.06 20.87 7.00
N GLU A 75 -16.81 22.00 7.66
CA GLU A 75 -16.77 23.32 7.03
C GLU A 75 -15.38 23.65 6.46
N LEU A 76 -14.36 22.89 6.84
CA LEU A 76 -13.01 23.05 6.33
C LEU A 76 -12.88 22.50 4.90
N ARG A 77 -12.28 23.30 4.03
CA ARG A 77 -11.83 22.87 2.71
C ARG A 77 -10.40 22.37 2.83
N LEU A 78 -10.16 21.15 2.36
CA LEU A 78 -8.82 20.55 2.39
C LEU A 78 -8.23 20.74 0.99
N GLU A 79 -7.12 21.44 0.93
CA GLU A 79 -6.39 21.76 -0.29
C GLU A 79 -4.97 21.23 -0.17
N ASP A 80 -4.18 21.37 -1.24
CA ASP A 80 -2.80 20.89 -1.24
C ASP A 80 -1.96 21.74 -0.28
N GLY A 81 -1.41 21.08 0.75
CA GLY A 81 -0.54 21.70 1.76
C GLY A 81 -1.25 22.58 2.79
N HIS A 82 -2.58 22.72 2.76
CA HIS A 82 -3.31 23.54 3.73
C HIS A 82 -4.81 23.22 3.84
N ALA A 83 -5.41 23.57 4.98
CA ALA A 83 -6.85 23.63 5.16
C ALA A 83 -7.32 25.10 5.11
N SER A 84 -8.34 25.39 4.30
CA SER A 84 -8.92 26.72 4.15
C SER A 84 -10.33 26.79 4.74
N GLY A 85 -10.71 27.97 5.21
CA GLY A 85 -12.05 28.25 5.70
C GLY A 85 -12.30 29.75 5.79
N SER A 86 -13.52 30.11 6.16
CA SER A 86 -13.91 31.50 6.35
C SER A 86 -14.36 31.71 7.79
N TYR A 87 -13.87 32.78 8.41
CA TYR A 87 -14.31 33.21 9.74
C TYR A 87 -15.16 34.46 9.56
N THR A 88 -16.41 34.42 10.03
CA THR A 88 -17.34 35.56 9.96
C THR A 88 -17.60 36.06 11.37
N ASP A 89 -17.38 37.35 11.58
CA ASP A 89 -17.61 38.02 12.86
C ASP A 89 -18.01 39.49 12.61
N TRP A 90 -18.01 40.31 13.65
CA TRP A 90 -18.37 41.74 13.61
C TRP A 90 -17.58 42.59 12.60
N PHE A 91 -16.41 42.12 12.16
CA PHE A 91 -15.55 42.77 11.16
C PHE A 91 -15.72 42.21 9.74
N GLY A 92 -16.75 41.39 9.51
CA GLY A 92 -17.03 40.77 8.22
C GLY A 92 -16.47 39.35 8.08
N THR A 93 -16.43 38.85 6.85
CA THR A 93 -15.98 37.48 6.55
C THR A 93 -14.53 37.51 6.06
N VAL A 94 -13.65 36.87 6.82
CA VAL A 94 -12.21 36.83 6.54
C VAL A 94 -11.77 35.39 6.25
N PRO A 95 -11.15 35.11 5.09
CA PRO A 95 -10.61 33.79 4.81
C PRO A 95 -9.36 33.53 5.66
N TYR A 96 -9.21 32.28 6.12
CA TYR A 96 -8.01 31.83 6.81
C TYR A 96 -7.47 30.54 6.17
N ARG A 97 -6.16 30.31 6.37
CA ARG A 97 -5.44 29.13 5.88
C ARG A 97 -4.59 28.53 6.98
N ILE A 98 -4.77 27.25 7.25
CA ILE A 98 -3.99 26.46 8.22
C ILE A 98 -3.03 25.61 7.40
N ALA A 99 -1.73 25.91 7.46
CA ALA A 99 -0.72 25.15 6.73
C ALA A 99 -0.56 23.75 7.32
N ASN A 100 -0.65 22.72 6.48
CA ASN A 100 -0.24 21.36 6.80
C ASN A 100 0.26 20.67 5.50
N PRO A 101 1.57 20.40 5.39
CA PRO A 101 2.18 19.78 4.20
C PRO A 101 1.58 18.42 3.79
N TRP A 102 0.96 17.71 4.72
CA TRP A 102 0.42 16.36 4.50
C TRP A 102 -1.00 16.36 3.95
N LEU A 103 -1.68 17.51 3.94
CA LEU A 103 -3.00 17.64 3.36
C LEU A 103 -2.92 17.67 1.84
N ARG A 104 -3.88 16.98 1.22
CA ARG A 104 -4.07 16.96 -0.23
C ARG A 104 -5.54 17.21 -0.55
N LYS A 105 -5.83 17.79 -1.71
CA LYS A 105 -7.21 18.03 -2.16
C LYS A 105 -8.06 16.76 -2.23
N GLU A 106 -7.46 15.60 -2.51
CA GLU A 106 -8.15 14.31 -2.58
C GLU A 106 -8.72 13.91 -1.22
N PHE A 107 -8.26 14.51 -0.12
CA PHE A 107 -8.75 14.24 1.23
C PHE A 107 -10.01 15.03 1.58
N HIS A 108 -10.41 16.01 0.79
CA HIS A 108 -11.61 16.80 1.05
C HIS A 108 -12.89 15.97 1.25
N PRO A 109 -13.17 14.95 0.41
CA PRO A 109 -14.35 14.10 0.57
C PRO A 109 -14.35 13.32 1.89
N ILE A 110 -13.17 13.02 2.44
CA ILE A 110 -12.99 12.19 3.65
C ILE A 110 -12.76 13.01 4.93
N ARG A 111 -13.06 14.31 4.93
CA ARG A 111 -12.95 15.18 6.12
C ARG A 111 -13.70 14.63 7.34
N THR A 112 -14.83 13.94 7.12
CA THR A 112 -15.63 13.29 8.17
C THR A 112 -14.90 12.09 8.79
N TYR A 113 -14.08 11.37 8.01
CA TYR A 113 -13.23 10.29 8.51
C TYR A 113 -12.11 10.83 9.40
N PHE A 114 -11.49 11.96 9.05
CA PHE A 114 -10.52 12.62 9.93
C PHE A 114 -11.17 13.06 11.24
N ALA A 115 -12.39 13.59 11.21
CA ALA A 115 -13.12 13.95 12.43
C ALA A 115 -13.34 12.74 13.36
N ARG A 116 -13.70 11.58 12.79
CA ARG A 116 -13.82 10.31 13.53
C ARG A 116 -12.49 9.83 14.08
N HIS A 117 -11.42 9.89 13.28
CA HIS A 117 -10.08 9.45 13.68
C HIS A 117 -9.52 10.31 14.81
N LEU A 118 -9.65 11.64 14.71
CA LEU A 118 -9.23 12.61 15.72
C LEU A 118 -10.12 12.61 16.96
N ARG A 119 -11.22 11.83 16.97
CA ARG A 119 -12.26 11.77 18.01
C ARG A 119 -12.84 13.14 18.35
N ARG A 120 -12.86 14.05 17.38
CA ARG A 120 -13.34 15.44 17.53
C ARG A 120 -14.02 15.87 16.24
N SER A 121 -15.26 16.33 16.36
CA SER A 121 -16.01 16.94 15.24
C SER A 121 -15.60 18.39 14.99
N THR A 122 -14.95 19.04 15.96
CA THR A 122 -14.54 20.44 15.90
C THR A 122 -13.02 20.61 16.00
N VAL A 123 -12.53 21.58 15.24
CA VAL A 123 -11.13 21.97 15.12
C VAL A 123 -10.96 23.31 15.83
N GLU A 124 -9.98 23.41 16.71
CA GLU A 124 -9.62 24.67 17.36
C GLU A 124 -8.54 25.36 16.53
N VAL A 125 -8.80 26.59 16.12
CA VAL A 125 -7.90 27.39 15.29
C VAL A 125 -7.39 28.56 16.13
N LYS A 126 -6.08 28.66 16.24
CA LYS A 126 -5.37 29.78 16.86
C LYS A 126 -4.77 30.63 15.75
N ALA A 127 -5.14 31.89 15.70
CA ALA A 127 -4.80 32.79 14.61
C ALA A 127 -4.44 34.19 15.13
N ASP A 128 -3.68 34.94 14.34
CA ASP A 128 -3.38 36.34 14.58
C ASP A 128 -4.25 37.18 13.65
N LEU A 129 -5.18 37.96 14.19
CA LEU A 129 -5.98 38.92 13.44
C LEU A 129 -5.18 40.22 13.29
N TRP A 130 -4.96 40.67 12.07
CA TRP A 130 -4.18 41.86 11.74
C TRP A 130 -5.00 42.79 10.85
N PHE A 131 -5.04 44.09 11.19
CA PHE A 131 -5.66 45.11 10.36
C PHE A 131 -4.59 45.75 9.47
N ASN A 132 -4.84 45.80 8.16
CA ASN A 132 -3.95 46.48 7.22
C ASN A 132 -4.08 48.02 7.31
N GLU A 133 -3.28 48.75 6.54
CA GLU A 133 -3.32 50.23 6.52
C GLU A 133 -4.65 50.81 6.02
N ALA A 134 -5.50 50.00 5.38
CA ALA A 134 -6.85 50.34 4.94
C ALA A 134 -7.95 49.87 5.92
N ASP A 135 -7.57 49.44 7.13
CA ASP A 135 -8.46 48.89 8.17
C ASP A 135 -9.19 47.60 7.77
N GLU A 136 -8.68 46.87 6.78
CA GLU A 136 -9.22 45.57 6.38
C GLU A 136 -8.63 44.45 7.26
N PRO A 137 -9.48 43.56 7.81
CA PRO A 137 -9.04 42.47 8.67
C PRO A 137 -8.43 41.31 7.86
N VAL A 138 -7.24 40.87 8.25
CA VAL A 138 -6.51 39.74 7.66
C VAL A 138 -6.11 38.75 8.75
N ILE A 139 -6.48 37.49 8.56
CA ILE A 139 -6.03 36.40 9.44
C ILE A 139 -4.64 35.91 8.99
N ARG A 140 -3.66 36.01 9.89
CA ARG A 140 -2.29 35.49 9.70
C ARG A 140 -2.00 34.37 10.70
N ARG A 141 -1.03 33.51 10.35
CA ARG A 141 -0.48 32.45 11.22
C ARG A 141 -1.53 31.54 11.86
N ALA A 142 -2.61 31.20 11.14
CA ALA A 142 -3.58 30.25 11.64
C ALA A 142 -2.97 28.85 11.80
N ARG A 143 -3.05 28.30 13.02
CA ARG A 143 -2.55 26.97 13.39
C ARG A 143 -3.64 26.21 14.12
N SER A 144 -3.64 24.89 13.97
CA SER A 144 -4.57 24.04 14.71
C SER A 144 -3.86 22.77 15.18
N PRO A 145 -3.83 22.51 16.50
CA PRO A 145 -3.26 21.27 17.04
C PRO A 145 -3.92 20.00 16.49
N GLN A 146 -5.18 20.08 16.04
CA GLN A 146 -5.91 18.96 15.47
C GLN A 146 -5.50 18.69 14.02
N ILE A 147 -5.32 19.74 13.22
CA ILE A 147 -4.84 19.60 11.84
C ILE A 147 -3.37 19.20 11.83
N ASP A 148 -2.55 19.71 12.77
CA ASP A 148 -1.15 19.33 12.92
C ASP A 148 -0.95 17.84 13.25
N ARG A 149 -1.96 17.18 13.82
CA ARG A 149 -1.94 15.72 14.07
C ARG A 149 -2.13 14.89 12.80
N ILE A 150 -2.59 15.49 11.71
CA ILE A 150 -2.67 14.80 10.42
C ILE A 150 -1.25 14.80 9.84
N ASP A 151 -0.47 13.82 10.26
CA ASP A 151 0.89 13.55 9.80
C ASP A 151 0.94 12.32 8.89
N ASP A 152 2.14 12.06 8.35
CA ASP A 152 2.40 10.89 7.51
C ASP A 152 2.02 9.56 8.21
N LYS A 153 2.29 9.45 9.51
CA LYS A 153 1.94 8.26 10.30
C LYS A 153 0.44 8.02 10.35
N THR A 154 -0.34 9.08 10.57
CA THR A 154 -1.79 9.02 10.61
C THR A 154 -2.36 8.60 9.25
N ILE A 155 -1.82 9.16 8.16
CA ILE A 155 -2.20 8.80 6.79
C ILE A 155 -1.84 7.34 6.50
N ALA A 156 -0.65 6.88 6.89
CA ALA A 156 -0.21 5.49 6.72
C ALA A 156 -1.12 4.51 7.47
N VAL A 157 -1.52 4.83 8.71
CA VAL A 157 -2.46 4.02 9.49
C VAL A 157 -3.83 3.94 8.82
N LEU A 158 -4.33 5.05 8.27
CA LEU A 158 -5.60 5.08 7.55
C LEU A 158 -5.51 4.24 6.26
N ARG A 159 -4.42 4.34 5.49
CA ARG A 159 -4.17 3.51 4.29
C ARG A 159 -4.11 2.02 4.61
N ALA A 160 -3.38 1.65 5.66
CA ALA A 160 -3.29 0.26 6.10
C ALA A 160 -4.66 -0.30 6.51
N ARG A 161 -5.49 0.53 7.16
CA ARG A 161 -6.84 0.13 7.54
C ARG A 161 -7.73 -0.08 6.32
N THR A 162 -7.80 0.88 5.41
CA THR A 162 -8.63 0.75 4.20
C THR A 162 -8.19 -0.42 3.33
N LEU A 163 -6.90 -0.74 3.32
CA LEU A 163 -6.41 -1.92 2.62
C LEU A 163 -6.91 -3.23 3.21
N ARG A 164 -6.92 -3.35 4.54
CA ARG A 164 -7.47 -4.53 5.21
C ARG A 164 -8.97 -4.66 4.94
N ASP A 165 -9.68 -3.54 4.90
CA ASP A 165 -11.11 -3.52 4.62
C ASP A 165 -11.38 -3.96 3.17
N LEU A 166 -10.57 -3.51 2.19
CA LEU A 166 -10.63 -3.97 0.80
C LEU A 166 -10.41 -5.49 0.67
N ILE A 167 -9.40 -6.03 1.33
CA ILE A 167 -9.06 -7.46 1.27
C ILE A 167 -10.13 -8.35 1.92
N ARG A 168 -10.84 -7.82 2.93
CA ARG A 168 -11.92 -8.53 3.63
C ARG A 168 -13.28 -8.35 2.97
N THR A 169 -13.39 -7.50 1.96
CA THR A 169 -14.65 -7.29 1.26
C THR A 169 -15.00 -8.56 0.49
N GLU A 170 -16.13 -9.17 0.82
CA GLU A 170 -16.70 -10.27 0.06
C GLU A 170 -17.58 -9.69 -1.05
N PRO A 171 -17.12 -9.60 -2.30
CA PRO A 171 -18.00 -9.24 -3.40
C PRO A 171 -19.09 -10.30 -3.58
N VAL A 172 -20.24 -9.84 -4.06
CA VAL A 172 -21.39 -10.69 -4.40
C VAL A 172 -21.06 -11.63 -5.56
N ASP A 173 -20.13 -11.23 -6.45
CA ASP A 173 -19.68 -12.00 -7.60
C ASP A 173 -18.28 -12.59 -7.39
N GLN A 174 -18.12 -13.90 -7.61
CA GLN A 174 -16.84 -14.63 -7.57
C GLN A 174 -15.95 -14.36 -8.81
N ARG A 175 -16.07 -13.18 -9.42
CA ARG A 175 -15.34 -12.82 -10.64
C ARG A 175 -13.92 -12.36 -10.32
N LEU A 176 -13.12 -12.27 -11.38
CA LEU A 176 -11.83 -11.59 -11.34
C LEU A 176 -12.05 -10.10 -11.60
N PHE A 177 -11.49 -9.27 -10.75
CA PHE A 177 -11.65 -7.82 -10.80
C PHE A 177 -10.37 -7.15 -11.29
N THR A 178 -10.48 -6.09 -12.07
CA THR A 178 -9.38 -5.13 -12.26
C THR A 178 -9.39 -4.09 -11.15
N ARG A 179 -8.39 -3.20 -11.10
CA ARG A 179 -8.34 -2.15 -10.08
C ARG A 179 -9.50 -1.20 -10.28
N GLU A 180 -9.78 -0.89 -11.54
CA GLU A 180 -10.85 -0.02 -11.98
C GLU A 180 -12.20 -0.58 -11.51
N ASP A 181 -12.44 -1.89 -11.67
CA ASP A 181 -13.64 -2.56 -11.17
C ASP A 181 -13.75 -2.47 -9.64
N LEU A 182 -12.63 -2.65 -8.92
CA LEU A 182 -12.62 -2.52 -7.46
C LEU A 182 -12.97 -1.10 -7.03
N MET A 183 -12.39 -0.09 -7.68
CA MET A 183 -12.61 1.32 -7.33
C MET A 183 -14.00 1.81 -7.72
N ALA A 184 -14.60 1.25 -8.78
CA ALA A 184 -15.97 1.56 -9.20
C ALA A 184 -17.03 1.19 -8.14
N ASN A 185 -16.73 0.21 -7.28
CA ASN A 185 -17.62 -0.19 -6.19
C ASN A 185 -17.63 0.80 -5.02
N TYR A 186 -16.69 1.74 -4.98
CA TYR A 186 -16.57 2.73 -3.90
C TYR A 186 -17.04 4.12 -4.35
N ALA A 187 -17.83 4.76 -3.49
CA ALA A 187 -18.30 6.12 -3.72
C ALA A 187 -17.13 7.12 -3.79
N ALA A 188 -17.38 8.29 -4.38
CA ALA A 188 -16.36 9.33 -4.52
C ALA A 188 -15.84 9.86 -3.17
N ASP A 189 -16.65 9.76 -2.13
CA ASP A 189 -16.34 10.13 -0.74
C ASP A 189 -15.78 8.98 0.11
N ASP A 190 -15.55 7.82 -0.48
CA ASP A 190 -15.00 6.67 0.23
C ASP A 190 -13.49 6.84 0.50
N PRO A 191 -13.00 6.54 1.72
CA PRO A 191 -11.58 6.59 2.07
C PRO A 191 -10.70 5.66 1.25
N VAL A 192 -11.22 4.54 0.73
CA VAL A 192 -10.48 3.68 -0.19
C VAL A 192 -10.07 4.45 -1.44
N ARG A 193 -10.96 5.29 -1.97
CA ARG A 193 -10.73 6.07 -3.19
C ARG A 193 -9.93 7.35 -2.95
N ALA A 194 -10.17 8.04 -1.84
CA ALA A 194 -9.47 9.28 -1.49
C ALA A 194 -8.01 9.06 -1.06
N LEU A 195 -7.72 7.97 -0.37
CA LEU A 195 -6.36 7.67 0.12
C LEU A 195 -5.47 7.02 -0.94
N ARG A 196 -6.04 6.67 -2.10
CA ARG A 196 -5.39 5.96 -3.20
C ARG A 196 -5.55 6.75 -4.51
N PRO A 197 -4.59 7.62 -4.84
CA PRO A 197 -4.61 8.31 -6.13
C PRO A 197 -4.70 7.28 -7.27
N VAL A 198 -5.45 7.66 -8.30
CA VAL A 198 -5.88 6.82 -9.44
C VAL A 198 -4.76 6.57 -10.46
N THR A 199 -3.58 7.16 -10.27
CA THR A 199 -2.47 7.18 -11.25
C THR A 199 -1.73 5.84 -11.44
N ASP A 200 -2.15 4.82 -10.74
CA ASP A 200 -1.31 3.67 -10.39
C ASP A 200 -2.08 2.39 -10.75
N GLY A 201 -1.53 1.56 -11.64
CA GLY A 201 -2.19 0.32 -12.11
C GLY A 201 -2.39 -0.73 -11.00
N GLY A 202 -2.82 -1.94 -11.38
CA GLY A 202 -2.97 -3.04 -10.42
C GLY A 202 -1.66 -3.45 -9.73
N GLU A 203 -0.52 -3.24 -10.38
CA GLU A 203 0.81 -3.51 -9.82
C GLU A 203 1.17 -2.63 -8.62
N GLU A 204 0.79 -1.35 -8.63
CA GLU A 204 1.04 -0.46 -7.50
C GLU A 204 0.16 -0.81 -6.30
N LEU A 205 -1.07 -1.27 -6.54
CA LEU A 205 -1.91 -1.84 -5.49
C LEU A 205 -1.23 -3.07 -4.87
N LEU A 206 -0.63 -3.94 -5.69
CA LEU A 206 0.14 -5.07 -5.19
C LEU A 206 1.35 -4.59 -4.37
N LYS A 207 2.14 -3.62 -4.84
CA LYS A 207 3.28 -3.06 -4.09
C LYS A 207 2.85 -2.46 -2.75
N GLU A 208 1.76 -1.69 -2.74
CA GLU A 208 1.20 -1.13 -1.50
C GLU A 208 0.78 -2.25 -0.53
N ILE A 209 0.18 -3.32 -1.04
CA ILE A 209 -0.17 -4.50 -0.23
C ILE A 209 1.05 -5.15 0.40
N LEU A 210 2.09 -5.41 -0.40
CA LEU A 210 3.32 -6.04 0.07
C LEU A 210 4.12 -5.15 1.03
N GLY A 211 4.05 -3.82 0.88
CA GLY A 211 4.73 -2.87 1.75
C GLY A 211 4.00 -2.56 3.06
N THR A 212 2.67 -2.78 3.10
CA THR A 212 1.83 -2.37 4.24
C THR A 212 1.37 -3.54 5.10
N LEU A 213 1.16 -4.71 4.49
CA LEU A 213 0.63 -5.90 5.16
C LEU A 213 1.70 -6.97 5.30
N ASP A 214 1.59 -7.74 6.38
CA ASP A 214 2.38 -8.95 6.55
C ASP A 214 1.79 -10.06 5.66
N VAL A 215 2.36 -10.20 4.46
CA VAL A 215 1.91 -11.16 3.44
C VAL A 215 2.86 -12.35 3.41
N ARG A 216 2.32 -13.53 3.69
CA ARG A 216 3.07 -14.78 3.71
C ARG A 216 3.81 -15.05 2.39
N ASN A 217 3.12 -14.87 1.27
CA ASN A 217 3.65 -15.17 -0.06
C ASN A 217 4.24 -13.93 -0.76
N ALA A 218 4.74 -12.96 0.01
CA ALA A 218 5.29 -11.72 -0.54
C ALA A 218 6.40 -11.95 -1.58
N PRO A 219 7.39 -12.86 -1.38
CA PRO A 219 8.42 -13.10 -2.38
C PRO A 219 7.87 -13.65 -3.70
N GLN A 220 6.89 -14.56 -3.65
CA GLN A 220 6.25 -15.15 -4.82
C GLN A 220 5.46 -14.09 -5.59
N LEU A 221 4.70 -13.26 -4.88
CA LEU A 221 3.91 -12.19 -5.49
C LEU A 221 4.81 -11.12 -6.13
N ALA A 222 5.90 -10.74 -5.47
CA ALA A 222 6.88 -9.81 -6.02
C ALA A 222 7.50 -10.36 -7.32
N TYR A 223 7.92 -11.63 -7.31
CA TYR A 223 8.46 -12.30 -8.48
C TYR A 223 7.46 -12.36 -9.65
N LEU A 224 6.21 -12.76 -9.38
CA LEU A 224 5.17 -12.82 -10.41
C LEU A 224 4.81 -11.45 -10.96
N ALA A 225 4.88 -10.39 -10.14
CA ALA A 225 4.67 -9.02 -10.59
C ALA A 225 5.74 -8.59 -11.59
N GLU A 226 7.01 -8.94 -11.36
CA GLU A 226 8.11 -8.63 -12.27
C GLU A 226 7.99 -9.35 -13.62
N HIS A 227 7.36 -10.53 -13.63
CA HIS A 227 7.19 -11.37 -14.82
C HIS A 227 5.82 -11.19 -15.49
N HIS A 228 4.95 -10.36 -14.92
CA HIS A 228 3.67 -10.04 -15.52
C HIS A 228 3.86 -9.35 -16.87
N GLU A 229 3.13 -9.79 -17.89
CA GLU A 229 3.16 -9.14 -19.20
C GLU A 229 2.80 -7.66 -19.10
N ARG A 230 3.70 -6.80 -19.53
CA ARG A 230 3.48 -5.35 -19.57
C ARG A 230 2.28 -5.01 -20.44
N GLY A 231 1.44 -4.10 -19.95
CA GLY A 231 0.25 -3.64 -20.67
C GLY A 231 -0.98 -4.55 -20.53
N GLN A 232 -0.86 -5.69 -19.84
CA GLN A 232 -2.03 -6.44 -19.38
C GLN A 232 -2.47 -5.95 -18.01
N PRO A 233 -3.79 -5.85 -17.74
CA PRO A 233 -4.25 -5.45 -16.43
C PRO A 233 -4.12 -6.61 -15.44
N LEU A 234 -3.43 -6.34 -14.32
CA LEU A 234 -3.38 -7.26 -13.19
C LEU A 234 -4.77 -7.41 -12.58
N ARG A 235 -5.20 -8.66 -12.37
CA ARG A 235 -6.53 -8.99 -11.88
C ARG A 235 -6.50 -9.59 -10.48
N PHE A 236 -7.58 -9.40 -9.73
CA PHE A 236 -7.73 -9.79 -8.34
C PHE A 236 -8.87 -10.80 -8.19
N ALA A 237 -8.62 -11.86 -7.44
CA ALA A 237 -9.67 -12.74 -6.90
C ALA A 237 -9.92 -12.31 -5.45
N LEU A 238 -11.13 -11.86 -5.10
CA LEU A 238 -11.44 -11.38 -3.74
C LEU A 238 -11.99 -12.51 -2.84
N THR A 239 -12.92 -13.31 -3.37
CA THR A 239 -13.62 -14.39 -2.64
C THR A 239 -13.14 -15.76 -3.14
N PRO A 240 -12.96 -16.77 -2.26
CA PRO A 240 -13.05 -16.74 -0.79
C PRO A 240 -11.77 -16.27 -0.10
N ARG A 241 -10.67 -16.09 -0.84
CA ARG A 241 -9.41 -15.53 -0.32
C ARG A 241 -8.83 -14.59 -1.37
N PHE A 242 -8.29 -13.48 -0.89
CA PHE A 242 -7.69 -12.48 -1.75
C PHE A 242 -6.44 -13.01 -2.45
N GLY A 243 -6.36 -12.82 -3.76
CA GLY A 243 -5.20 -13.18 -4.56
C GLY A 243 -5.15 -12.45 -5.89
N PHE A 244 -4.10 -12.72 -6.65
CA PHE A 244 -3.77 -12.05 -7.89
C PHE A 244 -3.65 -13.08 -9.00
N LEU A 245 -4.22 -12.75 -10.15
CA LEU A 245 -4.04 -13.50 -11.38
C LEU A 245 -3.05 -12.76 -12.28
N PHE A 246 -1.87 -13.35 -12.44
CA PHE A 246 -0.83 -12.88 -13.33
C PHE A 246 -0.97 -13.56 -14.69
N PHE A 247 -0.67 -12.81 -15.75
CA PHE A 247 -0.53 -13.36 -17.09
C PHE A 247 0.95 -13.28 -17.51
N VAL A 248 1.46 -14.39 -18.03
CA VAL A 248 2.82 -14.53 -18.57
C VAL A 248 2.71 -15.12 -19.97
N ARG A 249 3.39 -14.49 -20.92
CA ARG A 249 3.46 -14.97 -22.31
C ARG A 249 4.66 -15.90 -22.46
N GLY A 250 4.39 -17.19 -22.67
CA GLY A 250 5.39 -18.16 -23.10
C GLY A 250 5.56 -18.17 -24.63
N ASN A 251 6.47 -19.00 -25.13
CA ASN A 251 6.73 -19.12 -26.56
C ASN A 251 5.50 -19.65 -27.32
N GLU A 252 4.98 -20.80 -26.88
CA GLU A 252 3.85 -21.50 -27.50
C GLU A 252 2.56 -21.43 -26.67
N LEU A 253 2.69 -21.05 -25.40
CA LEU A 253 1.62 -21.09 -24.42
C LEU A 253 1.34 -19.70 -23.82
N HIS A 254 0.08 -19.47 -23.48
CA HIS A 254 -0.39 -18.39 -22.62
C HIS A 254 -0.56 -18.93 -21.21
N HIS A 255 0.17 -18.38 -20.24
CA HIS A 255 0.14 -18.84 -18.85
C HIS A 255 -0.61 -17.85 -17.96
N TYR A 256 -1.49 -18.38 -17.13
CA TYR A 256 -2.20 -17.63 -16.10
C TYR A 256 -1.89 -18.24 -14.74
N LEU A 257 -1.35 -17.41 -13.83
CA LEU A 257 -0.88 -17.83 -12.53
C LEU A 257 -1.72 -17.17 -11.45
N LEU A 258 -2.45 -17.96 -10.66
CA LEU A 258 -3.19 -17.48 -9.50
C LEU A 258 -2.37 -17.73 -8.24
N GLU A 259 -2.03 -16.65 -7.55
CA GLU A 259 -1.36 -16.66 -6.25
C GLU A 259 -2.19 -15.91 -5.21
N LEU A 260 -2.44 -16.51 -4.05
CA LEU A 260 -3.21 -15.88 -2.97
C LEU A 260 -2.26 -15.38 -1.89
N LEU A 261 -2.64 -14.30 -1.19
CA LEU A 261 -1.81 -13.69 -0.14
C LEU A 261 -1.30 -14.68 0.90
N ASP A 262 -2.10 -15.69 1.21
CA ASP A 262 -1.92 -16.66 2.28
C ASP A 262 -2.10 -18.12 1.81
N SER A 263 -1.85 -18.38 0.51
CA SER A 263 -1.92 -19.72 -0.10
C SER A 263 -0.76 -20.63 0.31
N HIS A 264 -0.96 -21.94 0.11
CA HIS A 264 0.09 -22.96 0.15
C HIS A 264 0.52 -23.43 -1.25
N ALA A 265 -0.05 -22.86 -2.30
CA ALA A 265 0.32 -23.19 -3.66
C ALA A 265 -0.06 -22.07 -4.65
N THR A 266 0.74 -21.97 -5.70
CA THR A 266 0.42 -21.22 -6.92
C THR A 266 -0.29 -22.16 -7.88
N TYR A 267 -1.34 -21.67 -8.53
CA TYR A 267 -2.10 -22.41 -9.54
C TYR A 267 -1.75 -21.89 -10.92
N VAL A 268 -1.45 -22.77 -11.87
CA VAL A 268 -1.04 -22.38 -13.22
C VAL A 268 -1.92 -23.07 -14.25
N TRP A 269 -2.57 -22.27 -15.10
CA TRP A 269 -3.27 -22.72 -16.30
C TRP A 269 -2.48 -22.27 -17.52
N SER A 270 -2.16 -23.21 -18.41
CA SER A 270 -1.41 -22.93 -19.64
C SER A 270 -2.24 -23.35 -20.85
N LEU A 271 -2.46 -22.42 -21.77
CA LEU A 271 -3.30 -22.60 -22.94
C LEU A 271 -2.48 -22.41 -24.22
N PRO A 272 -2.61 -23.28 -25.24
CA PRO A 272 -1.95 -23.08 -26.53
C PRO A 272 -2.36 -21.76 -27.17
N ARG A 273 -1.38 -21.03 -27.72
CA ARG A 273 -1.62 -19.70 -28.30
C ARG A 273 -2.54 -19.71 -29.52
N ASP A 274 -2.58 -20.82 -30.24
CA ASP A 274 -3.42 -21.08 -31.40
C ASP A 274 -4.84 -21.54 -31.03
N SER A 275 -5.09 -21.88 -29.77
CA SER A 275 -6.40 -22.39 -29.32
C SER A 275 -7.49 -21.32 -29.12
N GLY A 276 -7.15 -20.03 -29.27
CA GLY A 276 -8.09 -18.93 -29.15
C GLY A 276 -7.43 -17.56 -28.95
N THR A 277 -8.24 -16.53 -28.78
CA THR A 277 -7.75 -15.18 -28.46
C THR A 277 -7.38 -15.05 -26.98
N LEU A 278 -6.63 -13.99 -26.61
CA LEU A 278 -6.34 -13.68 -25.21
C LEU A 278 -7.61 -13.46 -24.37
N ALA A 279 -8.66 -12.90 -24.98
CA ALA A 279 -9.94 -12.71 -24.31
C ALA A 279 -10.62 -14.06 -24.02
N ASP A 280 -10.59 -14.99 -24.98
CA ASP A 280 -11.14 -16.34 -24.81
C ASP A 280 -10.39 -17.11 -23.73
N HIS A 281 -9.06 -17.04 -23.72
CA HIS A 281 -8.24 -17.68 -22.70
C HIS A 281 -8.51 -17.11 -21.31
N LEU A 282 -8.60 -15.80 -21.18
CA LEU A 282 -8.95 -15.15 -19.92
C LEU A 282 -10.34 -15.56 -19.44
N GLN A 283 -11.33 -15.61 -20.33
CA GLN A 283 -12.69 -16.03 -19.98
C GLN A 283 -12.70 -17.46 -19.44
N ARG A 284 -11.99 -18.38 -20.10
CA ARG A 284 -11.84 -19.77 -19.65
C ARG A 284 -11.18 -19.83 -18.27
N VAL A 285 -10.06 -19.14 -18.08
CA VAL A 285 -9.38 -19.13 -16.77
C VAL A 285 -10.27 -18.49 -15.69
N THR A 286 -11.04 -17.48 -16.02
CA THR A 286 -12.01 -16.88 -15.07
C THR A 286 -13.04 -17.92 -14.61
N GLN A 287 -13.55 -18.74 -15.52
CA GLN A 287 -14.46 -19.83 -15.19
C GLN A 287 -13.78 -20.90 -14.32
N GLU A 288 -12.51 -21.23 -14.60
CA GLU A 288 -11.74 -22.16 -13.78
C GLU A 288 -11.49 -21.63 -12.36
N VAL A 289 -11.21 -20.33 -12.21
CA VAL A 289 -11.07 -19.70 -10.89
C VAL A 289 -12.39 -19.77 -10.11
N GLN A 290 -13.52 -19.49 -10.77
CA GLN A 290 -14.85 -19.62 -10.18
C GLN A 290 -15.15 -21.07 -9.76
N HIS A 291 -14.85 -22.03 -10.63
CA HIS A 291 -15.00 -23.44 -10.36
C HIS A 291 -14.15 -23.88 -9.16
N LEU A 292 -12.87 -23.48 -9.13
CA LEU A 292 -11.94 -23.73 -8.03
C LEU A 292 -12.47 -23.16 -6.70
N ASN A 293 -13.06 -21.97 -6.73
CA ASN A 293 -13.65 -21.32 -5.57
C ASN A 293 -14.91 -22.04 -5.08
N ALA A 294 -15.77 -22.52 -5.99
CA ALA A 294 -17.00 -23.23 -5.65
C ALA A 294 -16.76 -24.65 -5.11
N LEU A 295 -15.88 -25.43 -5.74
CA LEU A 295 -15.60 -26.83 -5.34
C LEU A 295 -14.62 -26.94 -4.17
N GLY A 296 -13.81 -25.90 -3.97
CA GLY A 296 -12.70 -25.90 -3.05
C GLY A 296 -11.44 -26.55 -3.63
N ARG A 297 -10.29 -25.99 -3.23
CA ARG A 297 -8.94 -26.28 -3.74
C ARG A 297 -8.54 -27.76 -3.76
N SER A 298 -8.91 -28.51 -2.73
CA SER A 298 -8.54 -29.93 -2.62
C SER A 298 -9.33 -30.80 -3.59
N ASN A 299 -10.60 -30.50 -3.79
CA ASN A 299 -11.47 -31.24 -4.70
C ASN A 299 -11.14 -30.87 -6.15
N TYR A 300 -11.00 -29.57 -6.44
CA TYR A 300 -10.62 -29.10 -7.77
C TYR A 300 -9.35 -29.78 -8.28
N ARG A 301 -8.29 -29.89 -7.47
CA ARG A 301 -7.06 -30.60 -7.89
C ARG A 301 -7.25 -32.09 -8.24
N ARG A 302 -8.29 -32.75 -7.72
CA ARG A 302 -8.58 -34.17 -7.96
C ARG A 302 -9.57 -34.37 -9.10
N SER A 303 -10.49 -33.44 -9.29
CA SER A 303 -11.63 -33.56 -10.21
C SER A 303 -11.57 -32.59 -11.40
N ASN A 304 -10.51 -31.80 -11.52
CA ASN A 304 -10.36 -30.84 -12.60
C ASN A 304 -10.38 -31.54 -13.96
N THR A 305 -11.25 -31.07 -14.85
CA THR A 305 -11.38 -31.54 -16.24
C THR A 305 -10.95 -30.48 -17.24
N PHE A 306 -10.13 -29.50 -16.82
CA PHE A 306 -9.58 -28.48 -17.70
C PHE A 306 -8.92 -29.13 -18.93
N PRO A 307 -9.29 -28.75 -20.15
CA PRO A 307 -8.86 -29.44 -21.37
C PRO A 307 -7.39 -29.18 -21.74
N TYR A 308 -6.73 -28.24 -21.06
CA TYR A 308 -5.32 -27.90 -21.30
C TYR A 308 -4.45 -28.18 -20.07
N LEU A 309 -3.20 -27.74 -20.11
CA LEU A 309 -2.24 -27.97 -19.03
C LEU A 309 -2.63 -27.18 -17.79
N PHE A 310 -2.82 -27.91 -16.69
CA PHE A 310 -3.02 -27.35 -15.36
C PHE A 310 -2.08 -28.03 -14.37
N TRP A 311 -1.41 -27.23 -13.56
CA TRP A 311 -0.49 -27.71 -12.54
C TRP A 311 -0.44 -26.74 -11.35
N THR A 312 0.11 -27.22 -10.24
CA THR A 312 0.21 -26.43 -9.01
C THR A 312 1.61 -26.50 -8.42
N VAL A 313 2.16 -25.37 -8.03
CA VAL A 313 3.45 -25.30 -7.34
C VAL A 313 3.20 -25.20 -5.85
N ARG A 314 3.58 -26.22 -5.09
CA ARG A 314 3.41 -26.20 -3.64
C ARG A 314 4.47 -25.32 -2.99
N HIS A 315 4.01 -24.55 -2.00
CA HIS A 315 4.84 -23.72 -1.17
C HIS A 315 5.40 -24.56 -0.04
N GLU A 316 6.69 -24.82 -0.09
CA GLU A 316 7.39 -25.57 0.94
C GLU A 316 8.24 -24.62 1.79
N HIS A 317 8.33 -24.86 3.10
CA HIS A 317 9.16 -24.09 4.04
C HIS A 317 8.94 -22.56 4.08
N ILE A 318 7.82 -22.04 3.55
CA ILE A 318 7.52 -20.60 3.68
C ILE A 318 7.39 -20.21 5.16
N GLY A 319 8.20 -19.23 5.58
CA GLY A 319 8.29 -18.75 6.95
C GLY A 319 9.26 -19.55 7.85
N SER A 320 10.01 -20.50 7.29
CA SER A 320 11.10 -21.16 8.02
C SER A 320 12.30 -20.22 8.12
N SER A 321 12.79 -19.96 9.33
CA SER A 321 14.03 -19.20 9.56
C SER A 321 15.29 -19.94 9.12
N PHE A 322 15.18 -21.22 8.74
CA PHE A 322 16.32 -22.10 8.46
C PHE A 322 16.43 -22.52 6.99
N VAL A 323 15.32 -22.55 6.25
CA VAL A 323 15.30 -23.00 4.86
C VAL A 323 14.39 -22.08 4.06
N ASP A 324 14.99 -21.31 3.15
CA ASP A 324 14.22 -20.54 2.20
C ASP A 324 13.64 -21.45 1.11
N GLY A 325 12.32 -21.56 1.07
CA GLY A 325 11.60 -22.35 0.08
C GLY A 325 11.40 -21.64 -1.26
N PHE A 326 11.65 -20.33 -1.33
CA PHE A 326 11.41 -19.52 -2.51
C PHE A 326 12.25 -19.95 -3.73
N PRO A 327 13.56 -20.22 -3.64
CA PRO A 327 14.36 -20.63 -4.80
C PRO A 327 13.84 -21.90 -5.49
N ARG A 328 13.38 -22.87 -4.71
CA ARG A 328 12.81 -24.10 -5.26
C ARG A 328 11.44 -23.86 -5.88
N TRP A 329 10.61 -23.03 -5.25
CA TRP A 329 9.34 -22.61 -5.85
C TRP A 329 9.59 -21.91 -7.19
N LYS A 330 10.55 -20.99 -7.24
CA LYS A 330 10.92 -20.22 -8.44
C LYS A 330 11.36 -21.15 -9.57
N ALA A 331 12.30 -22.06 -9.30
CA ALA A 331 12.78 -23.02 -10.29
C ALA A 331 11.64 -23.89 -10.87
N ARG A 332 10.67 -24.29 -10.03
CA ARG A 332 9.48 -25.04 -10.48
C ARG A 332 8.54 -24.19 -11.32
N VAL A 333 8.39 -22.92 -11.00
CA VAL A 333 7.58 -22.00 -11.82
C VAL A 333 8.24 -21.82 -13.18
N GLU A 334 9.53 -21.49 -13.21
CA GLU A 334 10.29 -21.29 -14.46
C GLU A 334 10.28 -22.54 -15.35
N GLU A 335 10.48 -23.73 -14.77
CA GLU A 335 10.43 -25.01 -15.51
C GLU A 335 9.11 -25.22 -16.27
N GLY A 336 7.98 -24.77 -15.71
CA GLY A 336 6.67 -24.92 -16.34
C GLY A 336 6.20 -23.73 -17.19
N LEU A 337 6.97 -22.64 -17.23
CA LEU A 337 6.70 -21.45 -18.05
C LEU A 337 7.57 -21.36 -19.32
N LEU A 338 8.64 -22.18 -19.39
CA LEU A 338 9.40 -22.45 -20.61
C LEU A 338 8.53 -23.27 -21.59
#